data_AF-A0A8B8B9L8-F1
#
_entry.id   AF-A0A8B8B9L8-F1
#
_cell.length_a   1.000
_cell.length_b   1.000
_cell.length_c   1.000
_cell.angle_alpha   90.00
_cell.angle_beta   90.00
_cell.angle_gamma   90.00
#
_symmetry.space_group_name_H-M   'P 1'
#
loop_
_entity.id
_entity.type
_entity.pdbx_description
1 polymer ?
#
loop_
_entity_poly.entity_id
_entity_poly.type
_entity_poly.pdbx_seq_one_letter_code
_entity_poly.pdbx_strand_id
1 'polypeptide(L)'
;MAFQTTSCVVLLAELLISSFLSYECERLNGYKFPVYSTNFCPRNETEWMERSSKFNCTGEDITYACFPNDDITELIEFCYPLGIIAIPPEGNYCRRMSNSNIR
;
A
#
# COMPACT_ATOMS: atom_id res chain seq x y z
N MET A 1 20.30 24.38 36.38
CA MET A 1 19.88 23.01 35.99
C MET A 1 18.89 23.04 34.82
N ALA A 2 19.15 23.84 33.78
CA ALA A 2 18.26 24.02 32.63
C ALA A 2 18.81 23.38 31.33
N PHE A 3 19.96 22.71 31.41
CA PHE A 3 20.71 22.21 30.26
C PHE A 3 20.43 20.72 29.95
N GLN A 4 19.82 19.99 30.89
CA GLN A 4 19.47 18.57 30.75
C GLN A 4 18.05 18.36 30.20
N THR A 5 17.12 19.26 30.52
CA THR A 5 15.71 19.15 30.11
C THR A 5 15.50 19.47 28.63
N THR A 6 16.32 20.35 28.05
CA THR A 6 16.27 20.70 26.61
C THR A 6 16.73 19.55 25.71
N SER A 7 17.70 18.75 26.15
CA SER A 7 18.24 17.62 25.38
C SER A 7 17.23 16.48 25.22
N CYS A 8 16.47 16.14 26.28
CA CYS A 8 15.46 15.08 26.21
C CYS A 8 14.25 15.45 25.34
N VAL A 9 13.82 16.72 25.35
CA VAL A 9 12.66 17.18 24.57
C VAL A 9 12.98 17.16 23.07
N VAL A 10 14.21 17.50 22.68
CA VAL A 10 14.66 17.44 21.28
C VAL A 10 14.71 15.99 20.78
N LEU A 11 15.23 15.06 21.59
CA LEU A 11 15.29 13.64 21.23
C LEU A 11 13.90 12.99 21.11
N LEU A 12 12.97 13.34 21.99
CA LEU A 12 11.57 12.87 21.89
C LEU A 12 10.86 13.44 20.66
N ALA A 13 11.12 14.71 20.32
CA ALA A 13 10.57 15.31 19.11
C ALA A 13 11.09 14.63 17.84
N GLU A 14 12.39 14.32 17.75
CA GLU A 14 12.97 13.61 16.59
C GLU A 14 12.45 12.18 16.43
N LEU A 15 12.22 11.46 17.54
CA LEU A 15 11.58 10.14 17.54
C LEU A 15 10.11 10.19 17.10
N LEU A 16 9.38 11.23 17.47
CA LEU A 16 7.99 11.40 17.03
C LEU A 16 7.91 11.81 15.55
N ILE A 17 8.82 12.67 15.10
CA ILE A 17 8.92 13.09 13.69
C ILE A 17 9.31 11.90 12.79
N SER A 18 10.19 11.01 13.24
CA SER A 18 10.54 9.80 12.47
C SER A 18 9.35 8.85 12.31
N SER A 19 8.51 8.69 13.35
CA SER A 19 7.27 7.91 13.27
C SER A 19 6.17 8.54 12.41
N PHE A 20 6.20 9.85 12.19
CA PHE A 20 5.27 10.54 11.27
C PHE A 20 5.68 10.43 9.78
N LEU A 21 6.95 10.14 9.49
CA LEU A 21 7.48 9.93 8.13
C LEU A 21 7.33 8.49 7.64
N SER A 22 7.09 7.54 8.54
CA SER A 22 6.58 6.20 8.23
C SER A 22 5.09 6.28 7.89
N TYR A 23 4.80 6.78 6.68
CA TYR A 23 3.55 6.53 5.97
C TYR A 23 3.49 5.01 5.68
N GLU A 24 3.15 4.24 6.71
CA GLU A 24 3.12 2.79 6.67
C GLU A 24 1.81 2.32 6.04
N CYS A 25 1.95 1.57 4.96
CA CYS A 25 0.87 0.83 4.34
C CYS A 25 0.43 -0.26 5.33
N GLU A 26 -0.79 -0.17 5.87
CA GLU A 26 -1.27 -1.13 6.87
C GLU A 26 -1.61 -2.45 6.19
N ARG A 27 -1.07 -3.57 6.67
CA ARG A 27 -1.39 -4.89 6.12
C ARG A 27 -2.82 -5.26 6.48
N LEU A 28 -3.67 -5.47 5.48
CA LEU A 28 -5.05 -5.87 5.65
C LEU A 28 -5.18 -7.38 5.87
N ASN A 29 -6.03 -7.76 6.82
CA ASN A 29 -6.35 -9.16 7.09
C ASN A 29 -7.56 -9.64 6.27
N GLY A 30 -7.58 -10.92 5.92
CA GLY A 30 -8.71 -11.58 5.25
C GLY A 30 -8.60 -11.75 3.74
N TYR A 31 -7.55 -11.22 3.14
CA TYR A 31 -7.19 -11.55 1.78
C TYR A 31 -6.35 -12.83 1.72
N LYS A 32 -6.49 -13.61 0.64
CA LYS A 32 -5.72 -14.84 0.39
C LYS A 32 -4.22 -14.60 0.21
N PHE A 33 -3.82 -13.36 -0.06
CA PHE A 33 -2.43 -12.94 -0.28
C PHE A 33 -2.15 -11.63 0.46
N PRO A 34 -0.88 -11.21 0.61
CA PRO A 34 -0.52 -9.96 1.27
C PRO A 34 -1.13 -8.76 0.54
N VAL A 35 -2.02 -8.04 1.23
CA VAL A 35 -2.66 -6.81 0.77
C VAL A 35 -2.39 -5.72 1.79
N TYR A 36 -2.14 -4.51 1.31
CA TYR A 36 -1.83 -3.36 2.13
C TYR A 36 -2.76 -2.20 1.79
N SER A 37 -3.14 -1.38 2.76
CA SER A 37 -3.91 -0.16 2.52
C SER A 37 -2.97 0.98 2.09
N THR A 38 -3.49 1.89 1.26
CA THR A 38 -2.81 3.10 0.81
C THR A 38 -3.85 4.23 0.65
N ASN A 39 -3.42 5.48 0.73
CA ASN A 39 -4.31 6.63 0.43
C ASN A 39 -4.20 7.09 -1.02
N PHE A 40 -3.17 6.64 -1.75
CA PHE A 40 -3.00 6.99 -3.15
C PHE A 40 -2.41 5.84 -3.96
N CYS A 41 -2.94 5.68 -5.18
CA CYS A 41 -2.32 4.84 -6.19
C CYS A 41 -1.27 5.63 -6.98
N PRO A 42 -0.23 4.95 -7.50
CA PRO A 42 0.78 5.60 -8.33
C PRO A 42 0.13 6.23 -9.56
N ARG A 43 0.54 7.47 -9.87
CA ARG A 43 0.00 8.27 -10.98
C ARG A 43 0.80 8.10 -12.26
N ASN A 44 2.05 7.70 -12.14
CA ASN A 44 3.03 7.61 -13.23
C ASN A 44 3.79 6.28 -13.16
N GLU A 45 4.40 5.88 -14.29
CA GLU A 45 5.20 4.65 -14.39
C GLU A 45 6.37 4.62 -13.40
N THR A 46 7.02 5.76 -13.15
CA THR A 46 8.11 5.86 -12.16
C THR A 46 7.63 5.53 -10.75
N GLU A 47 6.52 6.13 -10.31
CA GLU A 47 5.92 5.83 -9.00
C GLU A 47 5.49 4.37 -8.92
N TRP A 48 4.94 3.83 -10.01
CA TRP A 48 4.55 2.43 -10.09
C TRP A 48 5.76 1.51 -9.93
N MET A 49 6.88 1.78 -10.60
CA MET A 49 8.12 1.01 -10.48
C MET A 49 8.71 1.09 -9.07
N GLU A 50 8.72 2.28 -8.45
CA GLU A 50 9.18 2.46 -7.08
C GLU A 50 8.34 1.64 -6.09
N ARG A 51 7.01 1.67 -6.23
CA ARG A 51 6.10 0.89 -5.37
C ARG A 51 6.25 -0.61 -5.63
N SER A 52 6.32 -1.03 -6.88
CA SER A 52 6.56 -2.43 -7.27
C SER A 52 7.87 -2.97 -6.67
N SER A 53 8.93 -2.16 -6.73
CA SER A 53 10.23 -2.46 -6.13
C SER A 53 10.17 -2.53 -4.60
N LYS A 54 9.45 -1.60 -3.95
CA LYS A 54 9.25 -1.58 -2.49
C LYS A 54 8.56 -2.85 -1.98
N PHE A 55 7.57 -3.35 -2.71
CA PHE A 55 6.88 -4.61 -2.37
C PHE A 55 7.64 -5.86 -2.85
N ASN A 56 8.80 -5.67 -3.48
CA ASN A 56 9.58 -6.73 -4.12
C ASN A 56 8.68 -7.64 -4.98
N CYS A 57 7.80 -7.04 -5.78
CA CYS A 57 7.03 -7.76 -6.80
C CYS A 57 7.96 -8.16 -7.95
N THR A 58 8.93 -9.03 -7.69
CA THR A 58 9.97 -9.45 -8.62
C THR A 58 9.64 -10.85 -9.16
N GLY A 59 8.93 -10.90 -10.27
CA GLY A 59 8.65 -12.12 -11.02
C GLY A 59 8.06 -11.77 -12.37
N GLU A 60 8.41 -12.53 -13.41
CA GLU A 60 7.89 -12.30 -14.78
C GLU A 60 6.35 -12.31 -14.82
N ASP A 61 5.73 -13.07 -13.92
CA ASP A 61 4.27 -13.19 -13.78
C ASP A 61 3.70 -12.43 -12.58
N ILE A 62 4.50 -11.66 -11.83
CA ILE A 62 4.04 -10.95 -10.64
C ILE A 62 3.95 -9.46 -10.95
N THR A 63 2.74 -8.91 -10.92
CA THR A 63 2.50 -7.50 -11.24
C THR A 63 1.98 -6.75 -10.03
N TYR A 64 2.51 -5.56 -9.81
CA TYR A 64 1.99 -4.64 -8.80
C TYR A 64 0.63 -4.06 -9.24
N ALA A 65 -0.33 -4.12 -8.34
CA ALA A 65 -1.70 -3.66 -8.53
C ALA A 65 -2.11 -2.71 -7.41
N CYS A 66 -2.87 -1.67 -7.77
CA CYS A 66 -3.50 -0.76 -6.82
C CYS A 66 -4.95 -0.49 -7.23
N PHE A 67 -5.90 -0.81 -6.35
CA PHE A 67 -7.34 -0.71 -6.61
C PHE A 67 -8.09 -0.32 -5.33
N PRO A 68 -9.31 0.23 -5.42
CA PRO A 68 -10.18 0.31 -4.26
C PRO A 68 -10.59 -1.08 -3.75
N ASN A 69 -10.84 -1.18 -2.44
CA ASN A 69 -11.48 -2.34 -1.85
C ASN A 69 -12.94 -2.51 -2.34
N ASP A 70 -13.57 -3.61 -1.96
CA ASP A 70 -14.97 -3.88 -2.31
C ASP A 70 -15.94 -2.77 -1.88
N ASP A 71 -15.72 -2.16 -0.73
CA ASP A 71 -16.59 -1.10 -0.19
C ASP A 71 -16.29 0.30 -0.74
N ILE A 72 -15.23 0.46 -1.55
CA ILE A 72 -14.74 1.73 -2.11
C ILE A 72 -14.39 2.74 -0.99
N THR A 73 -14.03 2.24 0.18
CA THR A 73 -13.68 3.07 1.34
C THR A 73 -12.19 3.33 1.43
N GLU A 74 -11.37 2.38 0.98
CA GLU A 74 -9.92 2.45 1.03
C GLU A 74 -9.31 2.00 -0.30
N LEU A 75 -8.11 2.50 -0.61
CA LEU A 75 -7.30 1.97 -1.68
C LEU A 75 -6.40 0.88 -1.10
N ILE A 76 -6.22 -0.17 -1.87
CA ILE A 76 -5.39 -1.30 -1.51
C ILE A 76 -4.34 -1.52 -2.59
N GLU A 77 -3.19 -2.03 -2.16
CA GLU A 77 -2.08 -2.39 -3.02
C GLU A 77 -1.57 -3.78 -2.69
N PHE A 78 -1.17 -4.51 -3.74
CA PHE A 78 -0.74 -5.90 -3.62
C PHE A 78 0.08 -6.33 -4.84
N CYS A 79 0.91 -7.36 -4.66
CA CYS A 79 1.51 -8.10 -5.76
C CYS A 79 0.54 -9.19 -6.22
N TYR A 80 0.09 -9.12 -7.47
CA TYR A 80 -0.79 -10.13 -8.05
C TYR A 80 0.04 -11.19 -8.77
N PRO A 81 -0.18 -12.50 -8.52
CA PRO A 81 0.65 -13.59 -9.07
C PRO A 81 0.37 -13.92 -10.54
N LEU A 82 -0.43 -13.10 -11.24
CA LEU A 82 -0.66 -13.24 -12.68
C LEU A 82 -0.27 -11.93 -13.36
N GLY A 83 0.53 -12.01 -14.43
CA GLY A 83 1.00 -10.85 -15.19
C GLY A 83 -0.11 -10.10 -15.93
N ILE A 84 -1.28 -10.73 -16.10
CA ILE A 84 -2.42 -10.15 -16.79
C ILE A 84 -3.64 -10.21 -15.87
N ILE A 85 -4.08 -9.03 -15.41
CA ILE A 85 -5.42 -8.88 -14.84
C ILE A 85 -6.38 -8.88 -16.03
N ALA A 86 -7.02 -10.03 -16.28
CA ALA A 86 -7.98 -10.16 -17.37
C ALA A 86 -9.21 -9.26 -17.12
N ILE A 87 -9.21 -8.08 -17.75
CA ILE A 87 -10.37 -7.20 -17.85
C ILE A 87 -11.00 -7.52 -19.21
N PRO A 88 -12.21 -8.09 -19.26
CA PRO A 88 -12.88 -8.31 -20.54
C PRO A 88 -13.01 -6.97 -21.29
N PRO A 89 -13.04 -6.93 -22.63
CA PRO A 89 -13.08 -5.66 -23.37
C PRO A 89 -14.49 -5.05 -23.49
N GLU A 90 -15.54 -5.84 -23.28
CA GLU A 90 -16.94 -5.44 -23.49
C GLU A 90 -17.62 -4.91 -22.23
N GLY A 91 -17.37 -3.65 -21.85
CA GLY A 91 -18.15 -2.96 -20.81
C GLY A 91 -17.36 -2.01 -19.91
N ASN A 92 -18.06 -1.00 -19.38
CA ASN A 92 -17.54 -0.05 -18.40
C ASN A 92 -17.56 -0.69 -17.00
N TYR A 93 -16.71 -1.66 -16.72
CA TYR A 93 -16.60 -2.27 -15.40
C TYR A 93 -15.36 -1.76 -14.64
N CYS A 94 -15.62 -1.08 -13.53
CA CYS A 94 -14.61 -0.85 -12.50
C CYS A 94 -14.43 -2.16 -11.70
N ARG A 95 -13.23 -2.75 -11.72
CA ARG A 95 -12.91 -3.95 -10.94
C ARG A 95 -12.58 -3.54 -9.50
N ARG A 96 -13.16 -4.25 -8.53
CA ARG A 96 -12.88 -4.13 -7.09
C ARG A 96 -12.35 -5.45 -6.56
N MET A 97 -11.61 -5.40 -5.46
CA MET A 97 -11.00 -6.58 -4.85
C MET A 97 -11.75 -6.99 -3.59
N SER A 98 -12.21 -8.25 -3.59
CA SER A 98 -13.00 -8.81 -2.49
C SER A 98 -12.19 -9.48 -1.42
N ASN A 99 -12.56 -9.20 -0.17
CA ASN A 99 -11.98 -9.83 1.01
C ASN A 99 -12.52 -11.26 1.15
N SER A 100 -11.62 -12.24 1.17
CA SER A 100 -11.98 -13.68 1.14
C SER A 100 -12.60 -14.17 2.45
N ASN A 101 -12.43 -13.42 3.54
CA ASN A 101 -13.01 -13.72 4.86
C ASN A 101 -14.41 -13.11 5.06
N ILE A 102 -14.94 -12.35 4.10
CA ILE A 102 -16.32 -11.83 4.13
C ILE A 102 -17.20 -12.73 3.24
N ARG A 103 -17.28 -14.01 3.59
CA ARG A 103 -18.26 -14.94 3.01
C ARG A 103 -18.76 -15.93 4.05
#